data_AF-A0A8S8YZA3-F1
#
_entry.id   AF-A0A8S8YZA3-F1
#
_cell.length_a   1.000
_cell.length_b   1.000
_cell.length_c   1.000
_cell.angle_alpha   90.00
_cell.angle_beta   90.00
_cell.angle_gamma   90.00
#
_symmetry.space_group_name_H-M   'P 1'
#
loop_
_entity.id
_entity.type
_entity.pdbx_description
1 polymer ?
#
loop_
_entity_poly.entity_id
_entity_poly.type
_entity_poly.pdbx_seq_one_letter_code
_entity_poly.pdbx_strand_id
1 'polypeptide(L)'
;MHRGGHLEPVLLGQLERIDAVKEELGPSFDCETIDVRYDPRRRTTYAEELHELRGRKGLTEEDAVRLLKSTTYFAPMMVRMGDADGYLGGVSHHYPDIVRPCLHTIGPDPDSHRIVGTYMMTVNGQLMFIGDATINIYPDSRTLAEIAVQTAKVAPRVSGSSRRLQCSRSRTSGPLGSYARIG
;
A
#
# COMPACT_ATOMS: atom_id res chain seq x y z
N MET A 1 -28.92 10.54 -5.39
CA MET A 1 -28.90 9.56 -4.29
C MET A 1 -27.57 8.78 -4.38
N HIS A 2 -26.58 9.11 -3.55
CA HIS A 2 -25.34 8.34 -3.46
C HIS A 2 -25.61 7.10 -2.59
N ARG A 3 -25.67 5.91 -3.21
CA ARG A 3 -25.56 4.65 -2.47
C ARG A 3 -24.15 4.61 -1.89
N GLY A 4 -24.04 4.46 -0.57
CA GLY A 4 -22.76 4.37 0.13
C GLY A 4 -21.92 3.23 -0.46
N GLY A 5 -20.69 3.52 -0.87
CA GLY A 5 -19.73 2.48 -1.20
C GLY A 5 -19.34 1.76 0.08
N HIS A 6 -19.98 0.64 0.36
CA HIS A 6 -19.63 -0.20 1.50
C HIS A 6 -18.35 -0.97 1.14
N LEU A 7 -17.29 -0.79 1.93
CA LEU A 7 -16.12 -1.65 1.89
C LEU A 7 -16.47 -2.95 2.60
N GLU A 8 -16.03 -4.09 2.07
CA GLU A 8 -16.17 -5.41 2.69
C GLU A 8 -14.83 -5.78 3.35
N PRO A 9 -14.64 -5.51 4.64
CA PRO A 9 -13.36 -5.75 5.29
C PRO A 9 -13.11 -7.25 5.53
N VAL A 10 -11.88 -7.68 5.26
CA VAL A 10 -11.37 -9.00 5.64
C VAL A 10 -10.31 -8.82 6.72
N LEU A 11 -10.52 -9.44 7.90
CA LEU A 11 -9.61 -9.37 9.03
C LEU A 11 -8.75 -10.63 9.09
N LEU A 12 -7.43 -10.46 9.07
CA LEU A 12 -6.48 -11.56 9.17
C LEU A 12 -5.92 -11.68 10.59
N GLY A 13 -6.01 -12.86 11.19
CA GLY A 13 -5.48 -13.11 12.52
C GLY A 13 -6.07 -14.34 13.18
N GLN A 14 -5.77 -14.50 14.47
CA GLN A 14 -6.37 -15.56 15.27
C GLN A 14 -7.86 -15.27 15.50
N LEU A 15 -8.73 -16.22 15.14
CA LEU A 15 -10.19 -16.04 15.18
C LEU A 15 -10.68 -15.68 16.58
N GLU A 16 -10.24 -16.40 17.61
CA GLU A 16 -10.68 -16.14 18.99
C GLU A 16 -10.31 -14.73 19.47
N ARG A 17 -9.16 -14.21 19.02
CA ARG A 17 -8.70 -12.86 19.36
C ARG A 17 -9.52 -11.81 18.61
N ILE A 18 -9.83 -12.05 17.34
CA ILE A 18 -10.66 -11.14 16.54
C ILE A 18 -12.05 -11.06 17.15
N ASP A 19 -12.66 -12.20 17.48
CA ASP A 19 -14.00 -12.26 18.03
C ASP A 19 -14.09 -11.56 19.39
N ALA A 20 -13.11 -11.78 20.28
CA ALA A 20 -13.04 -11.06 21.56
C ALA A 20 -12.96 -9.54 21.39
N VAL A 21 -12.14 -9.04 20.44
CA VAL A 21 -12.02 -7.60 20.17
C VAL A 21 -13.29 -7.04 19.52
N LYS A 22 -13.97 -7.83 18.68
CA LYS A 22 -15.26 -7.44 18.10
C LYS A 22 -16.33 -7.32 19.18
N GLU A 23 -16.39 -8.27 20.12
CA GLU A 23 -17.33 -8.20 21.24
C GLU A 23 -17.08 -6.97 22.13
N GLU A 24 -15.80 -6.66 22.39
CA GLU A 24 -15.40 -5.49 23.19
C GLU A 24 -15.74 -4.15 22.51
N LEU A 25 -15.46 -4.02 21.22
CA LEU A 25 -15.63 -2.76 20.49
C LEU A 25 -17.02 -2.57 19.88
N GLY A 26 -17.80 -3.65 19.75
CA GLY A 26 -19.15 -3.66 19.18
C GLY A 26 -19.27 -3.02 17.78
N PRO A 27 -18.42 -3.37 16.80
CA PRO A 27 -18.51 -2.79 15.46
C PRO A 27 -19.85 -3.16 14.81
N SER A 28 -20.46 -2.21 14.12
CA SER A 28 -21.78 -2.37 13.46
C SER A 28 -21.71 -2.98 12.06
N PHE A 29 -20.56 -3.56 11.67
CA PHE A 29 -20.32 -4.09 10.34
C PHE A 29 -19.94 -5.57 10.37
N ASP A 30 -20.36 -6.28 9.32
CA ASP A 30 -19.90 -7.63 9.06
C ASP A 30 -18.52 -7.62 8.39
N CYS A 31 -17.71 -8.60 8.73
CA CYS A 31 -16.38 -8.78 8.17
C CYS A 31 -16.05 -10.27 8.09
N GLU A 32 -15.37 -10.66 7.02
CA GLU A 32 -14.76 -11.98 6.93
C GLU A 32 -13.54 -12.04 7.87
N THR A 33 -13.32 -13.19 8.50
CA THR A 33 -12.17 -13.41 9.38
C THR A 33 -11.40 -14.64 8.92
N ILE A 34 -10.07 -14.51 8.78
CA ILE A 34 -9.22 -15.58 8.27
C ILE A 34 -8.01 -15.76 9.19
N ASP A 35 -7.81 -16.99 9.68
CA ASP A 35 -6.55 -17.41 10.28
C ASP A 35 -5.61 -17.99 9.22
N VAL A 36 -4.67 -17.17 8.78
CA VAL A 36 -3.67 -17.50 7.75
C VAL A 36 -2.79 -18.72 8.10
N ARG A 37 -2.75 -19.13 9.38
CA ARG A 37 -2.01 -20.33 9.82
C ARG A 37 -2.66 -21.61 9.32
N TYR A 38 -3.98 -21.59 9.16
CA TYR A 38 -4.80 -22.74 8.78
C TYR A 38 -5.41 -22.63 7.39
N ASP A 39 -5.34 -21.44 6.76
CA ASP A 39 -5.80 -21.26 5.39
C ASP A 39 -5.04 -22.18 4.40
N PRO A 40 -5.75 -22.97 3.58
CA PRO A 40 -5.13 -23.90 2.64
C PRO A 40 -4.38 -23.21 1.49
N ARG A 41 -4.81 -22.01 1.06
CA ARG A 41 -4.21 -21.27 -0.07
C ARG A 41 -2.73 -21.03 0.13
N ARG A 42 -2.32 -20.86 1.39
CA ARG A 42 -0.92 -20.72 1.80
C ARG A 42 -0.03 -21.89 1.37
N ARG A 43 -0.57 -23.10 1.21
CA ARG A 43 0.18 -24.31 0.82
C ARG A 43 -0.11 -24.74 -0.62
N THR A 44 -0.93 -23.98 -1.33
CA THR A 44 -1.36 -24.29 -2.70
C THR A 44 -1.14 -23.04 -3.55
N THR A 45 -2.21 -22.44 -4.05
CA THR A 45 -2.19 -21.39 -5.07
C THR A 45 -1.32 -20.18 -4.70
N TYR A 46 -1.29 -19.77 -3.42
CA TYR A 46 -0.49 -18.61 -3.03
C TYR A 46 1.00 -18.94 -2.93
N ALA A 47 1.35 -20.15 -2.48
CA ALA A 47 2.75 -20.57 -2.40
C ALA A 47 3.34 -20.78 -3.78
N GLU A 48 2.59 -21.41 -4.68
CA GLU A 48 2.94 -21.60 -6.09
C GLU A 48 3.21 -20.25 -6.74
N GLU A 49 2.27 -19.30 -6.67
CA GLU A 49 2.43 -17.97 -7.27
C GLU A 49 3.63 -17.20 -6.66
N LEU A 50 3.80 -17.25 -5.33
CA LEU A 50 4.92 -16.57 -4.68
C LEU A 50 6.26 -17.19 -5.09
N HIS A 51 6.31 -18.51 -5.29
CA HIS A 51 7.47 -19.19 -5.81
C HIS A 51 7.73 -18.84 -7.28
N GLU A 52 6.71 -18.77 -8.13
CA GLU A 52 6.89 -18.33 -9.52
C GLU A 52 7.48 -16.91 -9.60
N LEU A 53 6.96 -16.01 -8.77
CA LEU A 53 7.44 -14.63 -8.67
C LEU A 53 8.90 -14.51 -8.23
N ARG A 54 9.31 -15.34 -7.26
CA ARG A 54 10.54 -15.13 -6.49
C ARG A 54 11.54 -16.28 -6.55
N GLY A 55 11.22 -17.37 -7.22
CA GLY A 55 12.05 -18.56 -7.36
C GLY A 55 13.37 -18.26 -8.05
N ARG A 56 13.34 -17.43 -9.09
CA ARG A 56 14.55 -16.91 -9.76
C ARG A 56 15.42 -16.02 -8.86
N LYS A 57 14.87 -15.55 -7.74
CA LYS A 57 15.55 -14.74 -6.71
C LYS A 57 15.90 -15.59 -5.47
N GLY A 58 15.88 -16.92 -5.59
CA GLY A 58 16.31 -17.86 -4.57
C GLY A 58 15.25 -18.24 -3.53
N LEU A 59 13.99 -17.85 -3.72
CA LEU A 59 12.90 -18.21 -2.80
C LEU A 59 12.38 -19.61 -3.15
N THR A 60 12.56 -20.59 -2.27
CA THR A 60 12.05 -21.96 -2.48
C THR A 60 10.54 -22.03 -2.23
N GLU A 61 9.88 -23.08 -2.71
CA GLU A 61 8.45 -23.30 -2.43
C GLU A 61 8.18 -23.44 -0.92
N GLU A 62 9.08 -24.12 -0.19
CA GLU A 62 9.00 -24.22 1.28
C GLU A 62 9.11 -22.86 1.96
N ASP A 63 9.97 -21.98 1.45
CA ASP A 63 10.07 -20.60 1.92
C ASP A 63 8.77 -19.82 1.65
N ALA A 64 8.14 -20.03 0.49
CA ALA A 64 6.85 -19.41 0.16
C ALA A 64 5.79 -19.80 1.20
N VAL A 65 5.62 -21.10 1.45
CA VAL A 65 4.69 -21.64 2.45
C VAL A 65 4.98 -21.10 3.85
N ARG A 66 6.25 -20.92 4.19
CA ARG A 66 6.68 -20.39 5.49
C ARG A 66 6.38 -18.90 5.62
N LEU A 67 6.67 -18.10 4.59
CA LEU A 67 6.41 -16.65 4.59
C LEU A 67 4.91 -16.35 4.67
N LEU A 68 4.10 -17.15 3.99
CA LEU A 68 2.64 -17.00 3.97
C LEU A 68 1.97 -17.33 5.32
N LYS A 69 2.71 -17.84 6.32
CA LYS A 69 2.23 -17.85 7.72
C LYS A 69 2.02 -16.46 8.28
N SER A 70 2.71 -15.45 7.73
CA SER A 70 2.58 -14.07 8.14
C SER A 70 1.42 -13.40 7.42
N THR A 71 0.57 -12.70 8.17
CA THR A 71 -0.49 -11.85 7.59
C THR A 71 0.10 -10.78 6.66
N THR A 72 1.34 -10.35 6.91
CA THR A 72 2.03 -9.35 6.08
C THR A 72 2.43 -9.84 4.70
N TYR A 73 2.56 -11.16 4.49
CA TYR A 73 2.73 -11.76 3.15
C TYR A 73 1.42 -12.28 2.59
N PHE A 74 0.54 -12.83 3.45
CA PHE A 74 -0.72 -13.40 3.02
C PHE A 74 -1.67 -12.33 2.46
N ALA A 75 -1.85 -11.19 3.13
CA ALA A 75 -2.75 -10.14 2.63
C ALA A 75 -2.34 -9.57 1.26
N PRO A 76 -1.07 -9.19 1.03
CA PRO A 76 -0.65 -8.78 -0.31
C PRO A 76 -0.80 -9.87 -1.38
N MET A 77 -0.70 -11.15 -1.01
CA MET A 77 -1.03 -12.24 -1.93
C MET A 77 -2.53 -12.33 -2.24
N MET A 78 -3.41 -12.07 -1.27
CA MET A 78 -4.85 -11.95 -1.56
C MET A 78 -5.10 -10.87 -2.62
N VAL A 79 -4.44 -9.71 -2.49
CA VAL A 79 -4.56 -8.63 -3.49
C VAL A 79 -4.05 -9.07 -4.85
N ARG A 80 -2.87 -9.71 -4.90
CA ARG A 80 -2.30 -10.21 -6.14
C ARG A 80 -3.20 -11.23 -6.85
N MET A 81 -3.79 -12.13 -6.08
CA MET A 81 -4.63 -13.22 -6.60
C MET A 81 -6.07 -12.77 -6.91
N GLY A 82 -6.43 -11.52 -6.61
CA GLY A 82 -7.77 -10.98 -6.84
C GLY A 82 -8.79 -11.35 -5.76
N ASP A 83 -8.35 -11.89 -4.62
CA ASP A 83 -9.19 -12.20 -3.47
C ASP A 83 -9.44 -10.96 -2.58
N ALA A 84 -8.78 -9.84 -2.86
CA ALA A 84 -9.01 -8.54 -2.23
C ALA A 84 -8.60 -7.38 -3.18
N ASP A 85 -9.25 -6.23 -3.07
CA ASP A 85 -8.91 -5.05 -3.89
C ASP A 85 -7.75 -4.21 -3.33
N GLY A 86 -7.44 -4.40 -2.04
CA GLY A 86 -6.44 -3.59 -1.35
C GLY A 86 -6.04 -4.18 -0.01
N TYR A 87 -4.91 -3.69 0.49
CA TYR A 87 -4.35 -4.11 1.76
C TYR A 87 -4.04 -2.89 2.62
N LEU A 88 -4.52 -2.93 3.86
CA LEU A 88 -4.18 -1.96 4.91
C LEU A 88 -3.48 -2.68 6.05
N GLY A 89 -2.25 -2.25 6.36
CA GLY A 89 -1.44 -2.81 7.44
C GLY A 89 -0.51 -1.77 8.06
N GLY A 90 0.31 -2.21 9.01
CA GLY A 90 1.41 -1.40 9.56
C GLY A 90 1.17 -0.70 10.88
N VAL A 91 -0.02 -0.77 11.48
CA VAL A 91 -0.27 -0.18 12.81
C VAL A 91 0.65 -0.78 13.90
N SER A 92 0.97 -2.07 13.79
CA SER A 92 1.76 -2.80 14.78
C SER A 92 3.08 -3.36 14.22
N HIS A 93 3.53 -2.91 13.06
CA HIS A 93 4.71 -3.45 12.38
C HIS A 93 5.66 -2.34 11.95
N HIS A 94 6.95 -2.66 11.86
CA HIS A 94 7.92 -1.73 11.28
C HIS A 94 7.68 -1.60 9.77
N TYR A 95 7.90 -0.40 9.24
CA TYR A 95 7.66 -0.06 7.83
C TYR A 95 8.29 -1.05 6.83
N PRO A 96 9.57 -1.49 6.99
CA PRO A 96 10.17 -2.46 6.07
C PRO A 96 9.45 -3.82 6.03
N ASP A 97 8.85 -4.24 7.15
CA ASP A 97 8.20 -5.55 7.29
C ASP A 97 6.82 -5.58 6.63
N ILE A 98 6.27 -4.42 6.27
CA ILE A 98 5.02 -4.28 5.50
C ILE A 98 5.31 -3.98 4.03
N VAL A 99 6.25 -3.07 3.76
CA VAL A 99 6.54 -2.67 2.38
C VAL A 99 7.21 -3.80 1.62
N ARG A 100 8.21 -4.48 2.20
CA ARG A 100 8.95 -5.54 1.48
C ARG A 100 8.03 -6.65 0.99
N PRO A 101 7.09 -7.21 1.79
CA PRO A 101 6.11 -8.17 1.29
C PRO A 101 5.25 -7.62 0.14
N CYS A 102 4.72 -6.39 0.23
CA CYS A 102 3.96 -5.78 -0.87
C CYS A 102 4.78 -5.68 -2.15
N LEU A 103 6.07 -5.32 -2.06
CA LEU A 103 6.98 -5.29 -3.20
C LEU A 103 7.31 -6.67 -3.75
N HIS A 104 7.33 -7.70 -2.89
CA HIS A 104 7.62 -9.06 -3.29
C HIS A 104 6.44 -9.73 -4.00
N THR A 105 5.21 -9.29 -3.72
CA THR A 105 3.96 -9.91 -4.16
C THR A 105 3.26 -9.06 -5.23
N ILE A 106 2.70 -7.92 -4.84
CA ILE A 106 1.98 -7.00 -5.74
C ILE A 106 2.96 -6.39 -6.75
N GLY A 107 4.11 -5.92 -6.26
CA GLY A 107 5.12 -5.28 -7.09
C GLY A 107 4.73 -3.86 -7.56
N PRO A 108 5.61 -3.20 -8.33
CA PRO A 108 5.29 -1.92 -8.96
C PRO A 108 4.30 -2.09 -10.12
N ASP A 109 3.59 -1.01 -10.45
CA ASP A 109 2.90 -0.88 -11.73
C ASP A 109 3.94 -1.02 -12.88
N PRO A 110 3.70 -1.87 -13.90
CA PRO A 110 4.62 -2.08 -15.02
C PRO A 110 5.02 -0.81 -15.77
N ASP A 111 4.14 0.20 -15.80
CA ASP A 111 4.39 1.49 -16.45
C ASP A 111 5.09 2.49 -15.52
N SER A 112 5.28 2.13 -14.24
CA SER A 112 5.95 2.96 -13.25
C SER A 112 7.43 2.59 -13.15
N HIS A 113 8.28 3.59 -13.23
CA HIS A 113 9.72 3.46 -13.10
C HIS A 113 10.15 3.34 -11.63
N ARG A 114 9.43 3.99 -10.70
CA ARG A 114 9.64 3.86 -9.24
C ARG A 114 8.34 3.83 -8.46
N ILE A 115 8.41 3.27 -7.25
CA ILE A 115 7.34 3.33 -6.26
C ILE A 115 7.52 4.60 -5.43
N VAL A 116 6.41 5.30 -5.23
CA VAL A 116 6.36 6.64 -4.65
C VAL A 116 5.44 6.60 -3.44
N GLY A 117 5.97 6.94 -2.26
CA GLY A 117 5.14 7.21 -1.09
C GLY A 117 4.46 8.57 -1.25
N THR A 118 3.25 8.76 -0.74
CA THR A 118 2.62 10.09 -0.70
C THR A 118 1.98 10.30 0.66
N TYR A 119 2.23 11.46 1.26
CA TYR A 119 1.58 11.91 2.47
C TYR A 119 0.49 12.91 2.14
N MET A 120 -0.64 12.82 2.85
CA MET A 120 -1.70 13.81 2.81
C MET A 120 -1.76 14.47 4.18
N MET A 121 -1.64 15.79 4.23
CA MET A 121 -1.58 16.57 5.47
C MET A 121 -2.51 17.77 5.38
N THR A 122 -3.16 18.10 6.50
CA THR A 122 -3.92 19.34 6.64
C THR A 122 -3.11 20.33 7.45
N VAL A 123 -2.74 21.47 6.86
CA VAL A 123 -2.02 22.55 7.54
C VAL A 123 -2.82 23.82 7.39
N ASN A 124 -3.18 24.46 8.51
CA ASN A 124 -3.98 25.68 8.54
C ASN A 124 -5.28 25.58 7.72
N GLY A 125 -5.95 24.42 7.76
CA GLY A 125 -7.18 24.17 7.01
C GLY A 125 -6.98 23.92 5.51
N GLN A 126 -5.74 23.89 5.02
CA GLN A 126 -5.42 23.56 3.64
C GLN A 126 -4.89 22.14 3.54
N LEU A 127 -5.45 21.37 2.60
CA LEU A 127 -4.97 20.04 2.27
C LEU A 127 -3.73 20.13 1.38
N MET A 128 -2.65 19.47 1.78
CA MET A 128 -1.39 19.39 1.07
C MET A 128 -1.01 17.93 0.84
N PHE A 129 -0.45 17.64 -0.33
CA PHE A 129 0.13 16.35 -0.66
C PHE A 129 1.64 16.49 -0.77
N ILE A 130 2.36 15.63 -0.06
CA ILE A 130 3.83 15.60 -0.05
C ILE A 130 4.26 14.26 -0.66
N GLY A 131 4.88 14.34 -1.84
CA GLY A 131 5.41 13.18 -2.53
C GLY A 131 6.75 12.74 -1.92
N ASP A 132 6.82 11.47 -1.58
CA ASP A 132 8.01 10.66 -1.32
C ASP A 132 9.01 11.22 -0.31
N ALA A 133 8.60 11.22 0.96
CA ALA A 133 9.46 11.57 2.07
C ALA A 133 10.16 10.36 2.71
N THR A 134 9.91 9.13 2.23
CA THR A 134 10.29 7.90 2.95
C THR A 134 10.81 6.74 2.10
N ILE A 135 10.61 6.74 0.77
CA ILE A 135 11.01 5.61 -0.07
C ILE A 135 12.30 5.92 -0.84
N ASN A 136 12.35 7.02 -1.59
CA ASN A 136 13.52 7.35 -2.42
C ASN A 136 14.45 8.36 -1.71
N ILE A 137 15.52 7.85 -1.10
CA ILE A 137 16.49 8.65 -0.31
C ILE A 137 17.19 9.74 -1.13
N TYR A 138 17.60 9.43 -2.36
CA TYR A 138 18.29 10.35 -3.26
C TYR A 138 17.66 10.32 -4.65
N PRO A 139 16.53 11.03 -4.86
CA PRO A 139 15.82 10.98 -6.12
C PRO A 139 16.54 11.81 -7.19
N ASP A 140 16.80 11.21 -8.35
CA ASP A 140 17.30 11.93 -9.53
C ASP A 140 16.20 12.78 -10.18
N SER A 141 16.54 13.52 -11.25
CA SER A 141 15.58 14.40 -11.94
C SER A 141 14.37 13.64 -12.48
N ARG A 142 14.57 12.43 -13.01
CA ARG A 142 13.51 11.57 -13.55
C ARG A 142 12.57 11.11 -12.44
N THR A 143 13.14 10.64 -11.33
CA THR A 143 12.42 10.19 -10.14
C THR A 143 11.60 11.34 -9.53
N LEU A 144 12.16 12.55 -9.47
CA LEU A 144 11.42 13.72 -8.98
C LEU A 144 10.24 14.09 -9.89
N ALA A 145 10.41 14.01 -11.22
CA ALA A 145 9.31 14.24 -12.15
C ALA A 145 8.22 13.17 -11.98
N GLU A 146 8.61 11.92 -11.77
CA GLU A 146 7.70 10.82 -11.54
C GLU A 146 6.94 10.95 -10.22
N ILE A 147 7.62 11.31 -9.12
CA ILE A 147 6.97 11.62 -7.83
C ILE A 147 5.89 12.68 -8.04
N ALA A 148 6.22 13.76 -8.76
CA ALA A 148 5.26 14.83 -9.01
C ALA A 148 4.02 14.34 -9.79
N VAL A 149 4.24 13.60 -10.87
CA VAL A 149 3.14 13.06 -11.71
C VAL A 149 2.29 12.07 -10.92
N GLN A 150 2.89 11.15 -10.18
CA GLN A 150 2.17 10.13 -9.41
C GLN A 150 1.37 10.77 -8.25
N THR A 151 1.96 11.70 -7.51
CA THR A 151 1.24 12.45 -6.47
C THR A 151 0.07 13.24 -7.05
N ALA A 152 0.23 13.86 -8.23
CA ALA A 152 -0.86 14.57 -8.91
C ALA A 152 -2.00 13.65 -9.38
N LYS A 153 -1.71 12.38 -9.72
CA LYS A 153 -2.74 11.39 -10.06
C LYS A 153 -3.56 10.95 -8.84
N VAL A 154 -2.92 10.83 -7.68
CA VAL A 154 -3.57 10.38 -6.44
C VAL A 154 -4.39 11.49 -5.77
N ALA A 155 -3.90 12.73 -5.78
CA ALA A 155 -4.51 13.84 -5.04
C ALA A 155 -6.02 14.08 -5.36
N PRO A 156 -6.49 14.07 -6.62
CA PRO A 156 -7.91 14.24 -6.93
C PRO A 156 -8.78 13.06 -6.47
N ARG A 157 -8.24 11.84 -6.49
CA ARG A 157 -8.97 10.61 -6.10
C ARG A 157 -9.34 10.61 -4.62
N VAL A 158 -8.47 11.17 -3.78
CA VAL A 158 -8.64 11.18 -2.32
C VAL A 158 -9.32 12.46 -1.82
N SER A 159 -9.10 13.60 -2.46
CA SER A 159 -9.62 14.91 -2.00
C SER A 159 -10.92 15.36 -2.65
N GLY A 160 -11.37 14.70 -3.73
CA GLY A 160 -12.60 15.05 -4.45
C GLY A 160 -12.59 16.44 -5.11
N SER A 161 -11.44 17.12 -5.19
CA SER A 161 -11.32 18.49 -5.72
C SER A 161 -9.95 18.75 -6.35
N SER A 162 -9.93 19.47 -7.48
CA SER A 162 -8.72 19.78 -8.26
C SER A 162 -7.87 20.88 -7.60
N ARG A 163 -6.58 20.63 -7.31
CA ARG A 163 -5.64 21.64 -6.74
C ARG A 163 -4.18 21.45 -7.18
N ARG A 164 -3.39 22.53 -7.03
CA ARG A 164 -2.00 22.68 -7.50
C ARG A 164 -1.00 21.87 -6.66
N LEU A 165 -0.11 21.16 -7.33
CA LEU A 165 1.06 20.52 -6.74
C LEU A 165 2.26 21.49 -6.79
N GLN A 166 3.01 21.60 -5.69
CA GLN A 166 4.25 22.39 -5.63
C GLN A 166 5.44 21.46 -5.36
N CYS A 167 6.42 21.45 -6.27
CA CYS A 167 7.71 20.79 -6.03
C CYS A 167 8.71 21.83 -5.52
N SER A 168 9.25 21.61 -4.31
CA SER A 168 10.37 22.41 -3.80
C SER A 168 11.69 21.66 -3.98
N ARG A 169 12.76 22.37 -4.37
CA ARG A 169 14.15 21.90 -4.33
C ARG A 169 14.96 22.84 -3.43
N SER A 170 15.85 22.29 -2.61
CA SER A 170 16.85 23.04 -1.85
C SER A 170 18.10 23.31 -2.70
N ARG A 171 18.03 24.25 -3.64
CA ARG A 171 19.22 24.97 -4.12
C ARG A 171 18.94 26.46 -4.05
N THR A 172 19.53 27.11 -3.06
CA THR A 172 19.56 28.55 -2.89
C THR A 172 20.47 29.18 -3.94
N SER A 173 19.91 29.47 -5.12
CA SER A 173 20.38 30.51 -6.05
C SER A 173 19.39 30.62 -7.23
N GLY A 174 18.25 31.27 -6.98
CA GLY A 174 17.23 31.58 -7.99
C GLY A 174 15.85 31.83 -7.38
N PRO A 175 14.96 32.61 -8.02
CA PRO A 175 13.66 32.94 -7.45
C PRO A 175 12.79 31.69 -7.24
N LEU A 176 12.00 31.74 -6.16
CA LEU A 176 11.18 30.66 -5.61
C LEU A 176 10.29 29.94 -6.63
N GLY A 177 10.40 28.61 -6.68
CA GLY A 177 9.33 27.67 -7.02
C GLY A 177 8.88 27.62 -8.47
N SER A 178 9.27 26.57 -9.20
CA SER A 178 8.59 26.20 -10.44
C SER A 178 7.27 25.52 -10.11
N TYR A 179 6.14 26.19 -10.39
CA TYR A 179 4.82 25.60 -10.30
C TYR A 179 4.51 24.81 -11.58
N ALA A 180 4.21 23.52 -11.47
CA ALA A 180 3.60 22.78 -12.56
C ALA A 180 2.09 23.09 -12.57
N ARG A 181 1.63 23.88 -13.55
CA ARG A 181 0.19 23.87 -13.91
C ARG A 181 -0.02 22.67 -14.82
N ILE A 182 -0.81 21.70 -14.36
CA ILE A 182 -1.36 20.68 -15.24
C ILE A 182 -2.72 21.22 -15.68
N GLY A 183 -2.87 21.44 -16.99
CA GLY A 183 -4.12 21.85 -17.63
C GLY A 183 -5.05 20.67 -17.88
#